data_AF-A0A098G2C7-F1
#
_entry.id   AF-A0A098G2C7-F1
#
_cell.length_a   1.000
_cell.length_b   1.000
_cell.length_c   1.000
_cell.angle_alpha   90.00
_cell.angle_beta   90.00
_cell.angle_gamma   90.00
#
_symmetry.space_group_name_H-M   'P 1'
#
loop_
_entity.id
_entity.type
_entity.pdbx_description
1 polymer ?
#
loop_
_entity_poly.entity_id
_entity_poly.type
_entity_poly.pdbx_seq_one_letter_code
_entity_poly.pdbx_strand_id
1 'polypeptide(L)' 'MCCINKLLCLFFFFLSSFTIFAATIPPDVLGSEKYDILKCVSDIKQTCINSFCLTSSQRNCQENCEKMAQHKCREQRNQ' A
#
# COMPACT_ATOMS: atom_id res chain seq x y z
N MET A 1 24.33 30.98 -36.68
CA MET A 1 23.15 31.47 -35.92
C MET A 1 23.10 30.74 -34.59
N CYS A 2 23.44 31.40 -33.47
CA CYS A 2 23.09 30.92 -32.11
C CYS A 2 23.39 31.99 -31.03
N CYS A 3 23.11 33.26 -31.31
CA CYS A 3 23.21 34.35 -30.31
C CYS A 3 21.96 35.24 -30.40
N ILE A 4 20.76 34.71 -30.09
CA ILE A 4 19.52 35.51 -30.15
C ILE A 4 19.04 36.02 -28.79
N ASN A 5 19.51 35.50 -27.65
CA ASN A 5 19.52 36.29 -26.42
C ASN A 5 20.30 35.52 -25.34
N LYS A 6 21.34 36.12 -24.76
CA LYS A 6 22.03 35.52 -23.60
C LYS A 6 21.05 35.25 -22.45
N LEU A 7 20.01 36.09 -22.36
CA LEU A 7 18.87 35.94 -21.45
C LEU A 7 17.98 34.72 -21.77
N LEU A 8 17.78 34.40 -23.04
CA LEU A 8 16.94 33.29 -23.51
C LEU A 8 17.63 31.95 -23.26
N CYS A 9 18.95 31.88 -23.45
CA CYS A 9 19.74 30.70 -23.12
C CYS A 9 19.76 30.42 -21.60
N LEU A 10 19.88 31.47 -20.78
CA LEU A 10 19.82 31.34 -19.32
C LEU A 10 18.44 30.89 -18.83
N PHE A 11 17.37 31.41 -19.45
CA PHE A 11 15.99 31.02 -19.15
C PHE A 11 15.72 29.54 -19.48
N PHE A 12 16.23 29.06 -20.61
CA PHE A 12 16.09 27.65 -21.01
C PHE A 12 16.84 26.71 -20.07
N PHE A 13 18.03 27.11 -19.59
CA PHE A 13 18.80 26.33 -18.61
C PHE A 13 18.11 26.27 -17.24
N PHE A 14 17.46 27.35 -16.83
CA PHE A 14 16.69 27.41 -15.58
C PHE A 14 15.46 26.48 -15.62
N LEU A 15 14.73 26.46 -16.74
CA LEU A 15 13.55 25.60 -16.91
C LEU A 15 13.89 24.10 -16.94
N SER A 16 15.09 23.74 -17.42
CA SER A 16 15.57 22.34 -17.45
C SER A 16 15.77 21.72 -16.06
N SER A 17 15.79 22.52 -14.99
CA SER A 17 15.95 22.01 -13.62
C SER A 17 14.64 21.45 -13.03
N PHE A 18 13.51 21.61 -13.72
CA PHE A 18 12.18 21.16 -13.27
C PHE A 18 11.73 19.86 -13.94
N THR A 19 12.64 18.90 -14.18
CA THR A 19 12.22 17.54 -14.56
C THR A 19 11.66 16.84 -13.32
N ILE A 20 10.35 16.92 -13.13
CA ILE A 20 9.64 16.05 -12.20
C ILE A 20 9.62 14.67 -12.84
N PHE A 21 10.45 13.76 -12.35
CA PHE A 21 10.26 12.34 -12.62
C PHE A 21 8.93 11.97 -12.00
N ALA A 22 7.92 11.65 -12.81
CA ALA A 22 6.82 10.85 -12.32
C ALA A 22 7.47 9.58 -11.77
N ALA A 23 7.51 9.43 -10.45
CA ALA A 23 7.86 8.16 -9.85
C ALA A 23 6.83 7.18 -10.40
N THR A 24 7.24 6.36 -11.36
CA THR A 24 6.48 5.18 -11.74
C THR A 24 6.27 4.44 -10.44
N ILE A 25 5.04 4.48 -9.92
CA ILE A 25 4.60 3.71 -8.76
C ILE A 25 5.10 2.29 -9.06
N PRO A 26 6.10 1.78 -8.31
CA PRO A 26 6.64 0.48 -8.60
C PRO A 26 5.48 -0.53 -8.60
N PRO A 27 5.36 -1.47 -9.55
CA PRO A 27 4.29 -2.47 -9.50
C PRO A 27 4.34 -3.28 -8.19
N ASP A 28 5.50 -3.30 -7.53
CA ASP A 28 5.74 -3.81 -6.19
C ASP A 28 5.03 -3.02 -5.07
N VAL A 29 4.69 -1.73 -5.20
CA VAL A 29 3.87 -1.08 -4.15
C VAL A 29 2.39 -1.49 -4.23
N LEU A 30 1.83 -1.72 -5.43
CA LEU A 30 0.50 -2.34 -5.60
C LEU A 30 0.46 -3.80 -5.12
N GLY A 31 1.58 -4.51 -5.27
CA GLY A 31 1.77 -5.87 -4.73
C GLY A 31 1.94 -5.89 -3.22
N SER A 32 2.75 -4.97 -2.66
CA SER A 32 3.00 -4.83 -1.22
C SER A 32 1.74 -4.48 -0.45
N GLU A 33 0.88 -3.64 -1.04
CA GLU A 33 -0.39 -3.24 -0.48
C GLU A 33 -1.35 -4.44 -0.31
N LYS A 34 -1.42 -5.32 -1.32
CA LYS A 34 -2.19 -6.58 -1.23
C LYS A 34 -1.51 -7.60 -0.32
N TYR A 35 -0.18 -7.66 -0.35
CA TYR A 35 0.62 -8.54 0.49
C TYR A 35 0.45 -8.19 1.98
N ASP A 36 0.43 -6.91 2.32
CA ASP A 36 0.20 -6.41 3.68
C ASP A 36 -1.23 -6.70 4.15
N ILE A 37 -2.24 -6.57 3.28
CA ILE A 37 -3.61 -7.00 3.62
C ILE A 37 -3.65 -8.50 3.86
N LEU A 38 -3.08 -9.32 2.96
CA LEU A 38 -3.09 -10.76 3.08
C LEU A 38 -2.36 -11.22 4.35
N LYS A 39 -1.25 -10.56 4.68
CA LYS A 39 -0.47 -10.81 5.88
C LYS A 39 -1.22 -10.39 7.14
N CYS A 40 -1.82 -9.18 7.16
CA CYS A 40 -2.69 -8.72 8.23
C CYS A 40 -3.85 -9.69 8.48
N VAL A 41 -4.55 -10.11 7.41
CA VAL A 41 -5.67 -11.06 7.52
C VAL A 41 -5.19 -12.39 8.05
N SER A 42 -4.05 -12.89 7.56
CA SER A 42 -3.46 -14.15 8.02
C SER A 42 -3.09 -14.09 9.51
N ASP A 43 -2.38 -13.05 9.94
CA ASP A 43 -1.88 -12.92 11.31
C ASP A 43 -3.02 -12.76 12.32
N ILE A 44 -4.01 -11.91 12.01
CA ILE A 44 -5.20 -11.73 12.86
C ILE A 44 -6.04 -13.01 12.88
N LYS A 45 -6.23 -13.68 11.73
CA LYS A 45 -6.97 -14.94 11.66
C LYS A 45 -6.32 -16.01 12.52
N GLN A 46 -5.01 -16.22 12.40
CA GLN A 46 -4.28 -17.22 13.19
C GLN A 46 -4.33 -16.90 14.68
N THR A 47 -4.16 -15.63 15.06
CA THR A 47 -4.27 -15.19 16.46
C THR A 47 -5.66 -15.44 17.02
N CYS A 48 -6.71 -15.16 16.24
CA CYS A 48 -8.10 -15.39 16.62
C CYS A 48 -8.42 -16.89 16.75
N ILE A 49 -7.96 -17.72 15.82
CA ILE A 49 -8.14 -19.18 15.88
C ILE A 49 -7.47 -19.73 17.14
N ASN A 50 -6.22 -19.35 17.39
CA ASN A 50 -5.46 -19.85 18.53
C ASN A 50 -6.04 -19.37 19.87
N SER A 51 -6.56 -18.14 19.93
CA SER A 51 -7.09 -17.57 21.17
C SER A 51 -8.53 -17.98 21.46
N PHE A 52 -9.35 -18.21 20.43
CA PHE A 52 -10.79 -18.38 20.56
C PHE A 52 -11.28 -19.71 20.02
N CYS A 53 -10.80 -20.20 18.87
CA CYS A 53 -11.30 -21.45 18.29
C CYS A 53 -10.81 -22.70 19.01
N LEU A 54 -9.59 -22.69 19.55
CA LEU A 54 -9.09 -23.82 20.34
C LEU A 54 -9.90 -24.03 21.64
N THR A 55 -10.51 -22.96 22.16
CA THR A 55 -11.30 -22.96 23.39
C THR A 55 -12.81 -22.92 23.14
N SER A 56 -13.24 -22.76 21.87
CA SER A 56 -14.65 -22.58 21.50
C SER A 56 -15.20 -23.84 20.85
N SER A 57 -16.39 -24.25 21.27
CA SER A 57 -17.13 -25.36 20.66
C SER A 57 -17.88 -24.97 19.38
N GLN A 58 -17.74 -23.71 18.93
CA GLN A 58 -18.42 -23.23 17.73
C GLN A 58 -17.78 -23.76 16.45
N ARG A 59 -18.54 -24.57 15.70
CA ARG A 59 -18.14 -25.11 14.38
C ARG A 59 -17.74 -24.05 13.36
N ASN A 60 -18.31 -22.84 13.46
CA ASN A 60 -18.05 -21.74 12.52
C ASN A 60 -16.97 -20.77 13.00
N CYS A 61 -16.20 -21.13 14.02
CA CYS A 61 -15.24 -20.22 14.63
C CYS A 61 -14.19 -19.70 13.62
N GLN A 62 -13.70 -20.58 12.75
CA GLN A 62 -12.70 -20.24 11.73
C GLN A 62 -13.25 -19.22 10.71
N GLU A 63 -14.49 -19.39 10.24
CA GLU A 63 -15.14 -18.42 9.35
C GLU A 63 -15.37 -17.07 10.04
N ASN A 64 -15.73 -17.08 11.32
CA ASN A 64 -15.98 -15.85 12.07
C ASN A 64 -14.68 -15.05 12.28
N CYS A 65 -13.58 -15.75 12.59
CA CYS A 65 -12.25 -15.16 12.67
C CYS A 65 -11.79 -14.60 11.32
N GLU A 66 -12.11 -15.26 10.21
CA GLU A 66 -11.79 -14.76 8.87
C GLU A 66 -12.55 -13.47 8.54
N LYS A 67 -13.87 -13.42 8.79
CA LYS A 67 -14.69 -12.21 8.60
C LYS A 67 -14.19 -11.05 9.46
N MET A 68 -13.85 -11.33 10.72
CA MET A 68 -13.31 -10.33 11.64
C MET A 68 -11.94 -9.80 11.19
N ALA A 69 -11.05 -10.67 10.75
CA ALA A 69 -9.74 -10.29 10.24
C ALA A 69 -9.85 -9.42 8.99
N GLN A 70 -10.70 -9.80 8.03
CA GLN A 70 -10.94 -9.01 6.83
C GLN A 70 -11.56 -7.64 7.14
N HIS A 71 -12.46 -7.54 8.13
CA HIS A 71 -13.03 -6.27 8.55
C HIS A 71 -11.97 -5.35 9.17
N LYS A 72 -11.21 -5.85 10.15
CA LYS A 72 -10.17 -5.08 10.84
C LYS A 72 -9.08 -4.58 9.90
N CYS A 73 -8.60 -5.42 9.00
CA CYS A 73 -7.57 -5.01 8.03
C CYS A 73 -8.11 -4.01 7.00
N ARG A 74 -9.41 -4.05 6.67
CA ARG A 74 -10.05 -3.02 5.83
C ARG A 74 -10.22 -1.69 6.57
N GLU A 75 -10.56 -1.72 7.86
CA GLU A 75 -10.65 -0.51 8.67
C GLU A 75 -9.29 0.17 8.82
N GLN A 76 -8.22 -0.56 9.15
CA GLN A 76 -6.87 0.01 9.28
C GLN A 76 -6.30 0.58 7.98
N ARG A 77 -6.86 0.18 6.84
CA ARG A 77 -6.50 0.70 5.52
C ARG A 77 -7.19 2.01 5.17
N ASN A 78 -8.30 2.32 5.84
CA ASN A 78 -9.12 3.50 5.60
C ASN A 78 -8.95 4.58 6.70
N GLN A 79 -8.08 4.34 7.69
CA GLN A 79 -7.65 5.32 8.70
C GLN A 79 -6.31 5.92 8.32
#